data_AF-A0A7Y3CHG2-F1
#
_entry.id   AF-A0A7Y3CHG2-F1
#
_cell.length_a   1.000
_cell.length_b   1.000
_cell.length_c   1.000
_cell.angle_alpha   90.00
_cell.angle_beta   90.00
_cell.angle_gamma   90.00
#
_symmetry.space_group_name_H-M   'P 1'
#
loop_
_entity.id
_entity.type
_entity.pdbx_description
1 polymer ?
#
loop_
_entity_poly.entity_id
_entity_poly.type
_entity_poly.pdbx_seq_one_letter_code
_entity_poly.pdbx_strand_id
1 'polypeptide(L)'
;MKTYKKEYSKIKKDLFGINSDISTLITKAKSFQESTDQFIIDRENLCINLRKRLGEDIIRIAVVGPIKSGKSTFLNALFKGDYLKRGAGVVTSIVTRVQRGKRLKAKLYFKTLDEVNSE
;
A
#
# COMPACT_ATOMS: atom_id res chain seq x y z
N MET A 1 16.85 -9.10 11.13
CA MET A 1 16.09 -8.06 10.38
C MET A 1 16.78 -7.59 9.07
N LYS A 2 18.12 -7.58 8.96
CA LYS A 2 18.82 -7.22 7.71
C LYS A 2 18.61 -8.23 6.55
N THR A 3 18.52 -9.53 6.86
CA THR A 3 18.35 -10.61 5.88
C THR A 3 17.02 -10.53 5.13
N TYR A 4 15.89 -10.44 5.85
CA TYR A 4 14.55 -10.32 5.26
C TYR A 4 14.35 -9.12 4.36
N LYS A 5 15.02 -8.00 4.66
CA LYS A 5 14.98 -6.80 3.80
C LYS A 5 15.70 -7.01 2.47
N LYS A 6 16.81 -7.76 2.47
CA LYS A 6 17.57 -8.10 1.26
C LYS A 6 16.79 -9.09 0.39
N GLU A 7 16.16 -10.07 1.01
CA GLU A 7 15.31 -11.07 0.34
C GLU A 7 14.06 -10.45 -0.29
N TYR A 8 13.32 -9.62 0.46
CA TYR A 8 12.19 -8.84 -0.08
C TYR A 8 12.61 -7.97 -1.26
N SER A 9 13.74 -7.26 -1.14
CA SER A 9 14.25 -6.42 -2.23
C SER A 9 14.61 -7.22 -3.48
N LYS A 10 15.08 -8.46 -3.32
CA LYS A 10 15.40 -9.35 -4.44
C LYS A 10 14.12 -9.80 -5.13
N ILE A 11 13.17 -10.38 -4.39
CA ILE A 11 11.87 -10.82 -4.92
C ILE A 11 11.16 -9.67 -5.63
N LYS A 12 11.18 -8.48 -5.03
CA LYS A 12 10.60 -7.28 -5.63
C LYS A 12 11.26 -6.95 -6.98
N LYS A 13 12.59 -6.97 -7.06
CA LYS A 13 13.33 -6.68 -8.29
C LYS A 13 13.00 -7.69 -9.39
N ASP A 14 12.96 -8.96 -9.02
CA ASP A 14 12.64 -10.06 -9.95
C ASP A 14 11.21 -9.90 -10.49
N LEU A 15 10.24 -9.60 -9.62
CA LEU A 15 8.85 -9.37 -10.01
C LEU A 15 8.68 -8.13 -10.91
N PHE A 16 9.45 -7.07 -10.66
CA PHE A 16 9.52 -5.91 -11.55
C PHE A 16 10.08 -6.26 -12.93
N GLY A 17 11.11 -7.09 -12.98
CA GLY A 17 11.69 -7.61 -14.22
C GLY A 17 10.64 -8.37 -15.04
N ILE A 18 10.00 -9.37 -14.41
CA ILE A 18 8.96 -10.18 -15.04
C ILE A 18 7.82 -9.31 -15.59
N ASN A 19 7.33 -8.33 -14.82
CA ASN A 19 6.25 -7.45 -15.28
C ASN A 19 6.69 -6.56 -16.46
N SER A 20 7.96 -6.12 -16.47
CA SER A 20 8.53 -5.37 -17.59
C SER A 20 8.65 -6.21 -18.85
N ASP A 21 9.07 -7.47 -18.71
CA ASP A 21 9.21 -8.41 -19.82
C ASP A 21 7.85 -8.75 -20.44
N ILE A 22 6.85 -9.04 -19.59
CA ILE A 22 5.47 -9.28 -20.02
C ILE A 22 4.90 -8.05 -20.73
N SER A 23 5.11 -6.85 -20.17
CA SER A 23 4.65 -5.60 -20.80
C SER A 23 5.28 -5.43 -22.19
N THR A 24 6.57 -5.70 -22.33
CA THR A 24 7.29 -5.65 -23.61
C THR A 24 6.75 -6.65 -24.62
N LEU A 25 6.43 -7.88 -24.17
CA LEU A 25 5.84 -8.92 -25.00
C LEU A 25 4.45 -8.52 -25.49
N ILE A 26 3.62 -7.92 -24.63
CA ILE A 26 2.30 -7.39 -24.99
C ILE A 26 2.43 -6.26 -26.03
N THR A 27 3.37 -5.32 -25.84
CA THR A 27 3.62 -4.26 -26.82
C THR A 27 4.09 -4.81 -28.17
N LYS A 28 4.94 -5.83 -28.18
CA LYS A 28 5.34 -6.52 -29.41
C LYS A 28 4.15 -7.21 -30.07
N ALA A 29 3.32 -7.93 -29.31
CA ALA A 29 2.13 -8.59 -29.84
C ALA A 29 1.16 -7.60 -30.51
N LYS A 30 0.97 -6.41 -29.91
CA LYS A 30 0.18 -5.32 -30.52
C LYS A 30 0.73 -4.87 -31.88
N SER A 31 2.05 -4.86 -32.07
CA SER A 31 2.64 -4.46 -33.35
C SER A 31 2.38 -5.47 -34.49
N PHE A 32 1.97 -6.70 -34.17
CA PHE A 32 1.65 -7.74 -35.15
C PHE A 32 0.15 -7.92 -35.43
N GLN A 33 -0.73 -7.29 -34.64
CA GLN A 33 -2.19 -7.37 -34.83
C GLN A 33 -2.76 -5.99 -35.19
N GLU A 34 -3.43 -5.89 -36.34
CA GLU A 34 -4.10 -4.66 -36.78
C GLU A 34 -5.37 -4.35 -35.98
N SER A 35 -6.02 -5.37 -35.38
CA SER A 35 -7.20 -5.19 -34.53
C SER A 35 -6.83 -5.21 -33.06
N THR A 36 -7.30 -4.22 -32.31
CA THR A 36 -7.06 -4.13 -30.87
C THR A 36 -8.04 -5.04 -30.14
N ASP A 37 -7.59 -6.23 -29.75
CA ASP A 37 -8.35 -7.12 -28.89
C ASP A 37 -8.49 -6.52 -27.49
N GLN A 38 -9.72 -6.44 -26.98
CA GLN A 38 -10.03 -5.98 -25.63
C GLN A 38 -9.21 -6.75 -24.57
N PHE A 39 -8.96 -8.03 -24.81
CA PHE A 39 -8.12 -8.85 -23.96
C PHE A 39 -6.70 -8.27 -23.79
N ILE A 40 -6.10 -7.75 -24.87
CA ILE A 40 -4.76 -7.19 -24.86
C ILE A 40 -4.73 -5.86 -24.09
N ILE A 41 -5.75 -5.03 -24.28
CA ILE A 41 -5.91 -3.76 -23.53
C ILE A 41 -6.02 -4.06 -22.03
N ASP A 42 -6.86 -5.00 -21.64
CA ASP A 42 -7.07 -5.34 -20.22
C ASP A 42 -5.80 -5.87 -19.56
N ARG A 43 -5.02 -6.69 -20.28
CA ARG A 43 -3.72 -7.20 -19.82
C ARG A 43 -2.66 -6.12 -19.68
N GLU A 44 -2.63 -5.15 -20.57
CA GLU A 44 -1.74 -3.99 -20.47
C GLU A 44 -2.09 -3.13 -19.24
N ASN A 45 -3.37 -2.83 -19.06
CA ASN A 45 -3.86 -2.10 -17.88
C ASN A 45 -3.51 -2.83 -16.59
N LEU A 46 -3.63 -4.16 -16.57
CA LEU A 46 -3.20 -4.97 -15.43
C LEU A 46 -1.70 -4.82 -15.15
N CYS A 47 -0.85 -4.90 -16.18
CA CYS A 47 0.61 -4.75 -16.03
C CYS A 47 1.01 -3.36 -15.52
N ILE A 48 0.33 -2.30 -15.98
CA ILE A 48 0.53 -0.92 -15.51
C ILE A 48 0.13 -0.80 -14.03
N ASN A 49 -1.06 -1.31 -13.68
CA ASN A 49 -1.56 -1.27 -12.31
C ASN A 49 -0.70 -2.09 -11.35
N LEU A 50 -0.24 -3.27 -11.77
CA LEU A 50 0.68 -4.10 -10.99
C LEU A 50 1.99 -3.36 -10.73
N ARG A 51 2.58 -2.74 -11.76
CA ARG A 51 3.80 -1.93 -11.63
C ARG A 51 3.63 -0.80 -10.62
N LYS A 52 2.48 -0.11 -10.67
CA LYS A 52 2.15 0.97 -9.73
C LYS A 52 2.07 0.46 -8.30
N ARG A 53 1.34 -0.63 -8.06
CA ARG A 53 1.20 -1.25 -6.73
C ARG A 53 2.52 -1.77 -6.18
N LEU A 54 3.34 -2.41 -7.01
CA LEU A 54 4.68 -2.85 -6.62
C LEU A 54 5.62 -1.67 -6.33
N GLY A 55 5.40 -0.52 -6.97
CA GLY A 55 6.16 0.71 -6.76
C GLY A 55 5.85 1.40 -5.43
N GLU A 56 4.66 1.21 -4.86
CA GLU A 56 4.24 1.93 -3.64
C GLU A 56 5.09 1.57 -2.40
N ASP A 57 5.78 0.42 -2.36
CA ASP A 57 6.68 0.02 -1.26
C ASP A 57 6.03 0.07 0.15
N ILE A 58 4.71 -0.02 0.22
CA ILE A 58 3.93 0.11 1.45
C ILE A 58 3.20 -1.20 1.73
N ILE A 59 3.52 -1.82 2.86
CA ILE A 59 2.69 -2.88 3.45
C ILE A 59 1.67 -2.22 4.36
N ARG A 60 0.38 -2.48 4.09
CA ARG A 60 -0.74 -1.95 4.88
C ARG A 60 -1.13 -2.98 5.92
N ILE A 61 -1.09 -2.61 7.18
CA ILE A 61 -1.48 -3.46 8.31
C ILE A 61 -2.61 -2.75 9.06
N ALA A 62 -3.75 -3.42 9.19
CA ALA A 62 -4.86 -2.94 10.00
C ALA A 62 -4.76 -3.54 11.41
N VAL A 63 -4.85 -2.69 12.44
CA VAL A 63 -4.90 -3.10 13.84
C VAL A 63 -6.31 -2.83 14.37
N VAL A 64 -7.06 -3.90 14.59
CA VAL A 64 -8.48 -3.85 14.98
C VAL A 64 -8.65 -4.46 16.37
N GLY A 65 -9.62 -3.95 17.13
CA GLY A 65 -9.95 -4.49 18.45
C GLY A 65 -10.77 -3.50 19.28
N PRO A 66 -11.34 -3.94 20.41
CA PRO A 66 -12.26 -3.16 21.22
C PRO A 66 -11.61 -1.90 21.80
N ILE A 67 -12.43 -0.90 22.16
CA ILE A 67 -11.95 0.35 22.78
C ILE A 67 -11.16 0.02 24.06
N LYS A 68 -10.07 0.76 24.31
CA LYS A 68 -9.13 0.57 25.43
C LYS A 68 -8.35 -0.76 25.46
N SER A 69 -8.35 -1.56 24.39
CA SER A 69 -7.57 -2.81 24.29
C SER A 69 -6.04 -2.64 24.14
N GLY A 70 -5.50 -1.42 24.31
CA GLY A 70 -4.06 -1.19 24.22
C GLY A 70 -3.48 -1.07 22.79
N LYS A 71 -4.29 -0.93 21.73
CA LYS A 71 -3.79 -0.81 20.33
C LYS A 71 -2.75 0.29 20.14
N SER A 72 -3.02 1.51 20.62
CA SER A 72 -2.06 2.62 20.55
C SER A 72 -0.80 2.34 21.36
N THR A 73 -0.94 1.67 22.52
CA THR A 73 0.20 1.26 23.35
C THR A 73 1.08 0.25 22.62
N PHE A 74 0.49 -0.76 21.99
CA PHE A 74 1.19 -1.75 21.20
C PHE A 74 1.94 -1.12 20.01
N LEU A 75 1.27 -0.26 19.24
CA LEU A 75 1.90 0.41 18.09
C LEU A 75 3.05 1.33 18.52
N ASN A 76 2.90 2.08 19.61
CA ASN A 76 3.98 2.91 20.13
C ASN A 76 5.17 2.08 20.64
N ALA A 77 4.93 0.93 21.26
CA ALA A 77 6.00 0.00 21.64
C ALA A 77 6.71 -0.57 20.40
N LEU A 78 5.94 -0.97 19.37
CA LEU A 78 6.46 -1.45 18.08
C LEU A 78 7.32 -0.39 17.37
N PHE A 79 6.89 0.88 17.42
CA PHE A 79 7.62 2.01 16.85
C PHE A 79 8.72 2.56 17.76
N LYS A 80 8.86 2.03 18.98
CA LYS A 80 9.85 2.47 19.99
C LYS A 80 9.77 3.98 20.29
N GLY A 81 8.55 4.52 20.35
CA GLY A 81 8.32 5.93 20.64
C GLY A 81 6.84 6.23 20.90
N ASP A 82 6.56 7.38 21.50
CA ASP A 82 5.19 7.77 21.87
C ASP A 82 4.57 8.67 20.79
N TYR A 83 3.94 8.04 19.80
CA TYR A 83 3.42 8.73 18.60
C TYR A 83 1.90 8.83 18.59
N LEU A 84 1.21 7.80 19.11
CA LEU A 84 -0.24 7.73 19.18
C LEU A 84 -0.71 8.10 20.58
N LYS A 85 -1.77 8.91 20.67
CA LYS A 85 -2.38 9.25 21.96
C LYS A 85 -2.90 7.99 22.67
N ARG A 86 -2.74 7.98 24.00
CA ARG A 86 -3.22 6.96 24.93
C ARG A 86 -3.99 7.65 26.05
N GLY A 87 -4.98 6.99 26.63
CA GLY A 87 -5.75 7.55 27.75
C GLY A 87 -6.98 6.72 28.09
N ALA A 88 -7.57 6.99 29.26
CA ALA A 88 -8.68 6.21 29.83
C ALA A 88 -10.07 6.52 29.23
N GLY A 89 -10.15 7.14 28.04
CA GLY A 89 -11.40 7.49 27.34
C GLY A 89 -11.47 6.96 25.89
N VAL A 90 -12.46 7.40 25.11
CA VAL A 90 -12.48 7.18 23.64
C VAL A 90 -11.50 8.16 23.00
N VAL A 91 -10.22 7.82 22.98
CA VAL A 91 -9.15 8.72 22.50
C VAL A 91 -8.92 8.60 20.99
N THR A 92 -9.26 7.45 20.41
CA THR A 92 -9.11 7.16 18.97
C THR A 92 -10.50 6.96 18.35
N SER A 93 -11.23 8.05 18.13
CA SER A 93 -12.55 8.04 17.45
C SER A 93 -12.46 8.11 15.93
N ILE A 94 -11.25 8.26 15.36
CA ILE A 94 -11.01 8.44 13.93
C ILE A 94 -9.94 7.44 13.47
N VAL A 95 -10.13 6.88 12.27
CA VAL A 95 -9.13 6.02 11.62
C VAL A 95 -7.81 6.78 11.49
N THR A 96 -6.79 6.30 12.21
CA THR A 96 -5.46 6.91 12.21
C THR A 96 -4.51 6.04 11.38
N ARG A 97 -4.00 6.58 10.28
CA ARG A 97 -2.99 5.93 9.43
C ARG A 97 -1.61 6.44 9.81
N VAL A 98 -0.70 5.53 10.14
CA VAL A 98 0.71 5.86 10.45
C VAL A 98 1.59 5.33 9.33
N GLN A 99 2.47 6.17 8.79
CA GLN A 99 3.47 5.79 7.82
C GLN A 99 4.84 6.39 8.14
N ARG A 100 5.90 5.74 7.67
CA ARG A 100 7.25 6.32 7.73
C ARG A 100 7.33 7.59 6.87
N GLY A 101 7.99 8.61 7.39
CA GLY A 101 8.26 9.87 6.68
C GLY A 101 9.66 10.42 7.01
N LYS A 102 10.12 11.40 6.23
CA LYS A 102 11.40 12.10 6.48
C LYS A 102 11.36 12.99 7.72
N ARG A 103 10.16 13.47 8.10
CA ARG A 103 9.89 14.36 9.24
C ARG A 103 8.54 13.99 9.84
N LEU A 104 8.32 14.32 11.11
CA LEU A 104 7.02 14.17 11.76
C LEU A 104 6.03 15.16 11.15
N LYS A 105 4.90 14.65 10.65
CA LYS A 105 3.82 15.44 10.06
C LYS A 105 2.49 14.74 10.33
N ALA A 106 1.48 15.53 10.70
CA ALA A 106 0.09 15.09 10.73
C ALA A 106 -0.66 15.72 9.55
N LYS A 107 -1.55 14.94 8.92
CA LYS A 107 -2.52 15.42 7.93
C LYS A 107 -3.88 14.92 8.35
N LEU A 108 -4.85 15.83 8.45
CA LEU A 108 -6.24 15.48 8.71
C LEU A 108 -7.00 15.51 7.39
N TYR A 109 -7.68 14.42 7.09
CA TYR A 109 -8.55 14.30 5.93
C TYR A 109 -9.99 14.29 6.46
N PHE A 110 -10.76 15.27 6.04
CA PHE A 110 -12.20 15.30 6.28
C PHE A 110 -12.86 14.66 5.08
N LYS A 111 -13.66 13.63 5.34
CA LYS A 111 -14.46 12.96 4.32
C LYS A 111 -15.92 13.39 4.44
N THR A 112 -16.60 13.55 3.31
CA THR A 112 -18.06 13.66 3.30
C THR A 112 -18.69 12.29 3.59
N LEU A 113 -19.98 12.26 3.91
CA LEU A 113 -20.70 11.00 4.14
C LEU A 113 -20.67 10.08 2.91
N ASP A 114 -20.75 10.65 1.70
CA ASP A 114 -20.69 9.90 0.44
C ASP A 114 -19.31 9.28 0.20
N GLU A 115 -18.23 9.97 0.58
CA GLU A 115 -16.86 9.48 0.52
C GLU A 115 -16.53 8.40 1.56
N VAL A 116 -17.31 8.32 2.64
CA VAL A 116 -17.20 7.26 3.64
C VAL A 116 -17.90 5.99 3.16
N ASN A 117 -19.03 6.13 2.46
CA ASN A 117 -19.84 4.99 2.00
C ASN A 117 -19.34 4.35 0.69
N SER A 118 -18.36 4.95 0.02
CA SER A 118 -17.78 4.48 -1.24
C SER A 118 -16.43 3.76 -1.09
N GLU A 119 -15.91 3.63 0.14
CA GLU A 119 -14.72 2.83 0.52
C GLU A 119 -15.11 1.48 1.12
#